data_AF-A0A5E7E725-F1
#
_entry.id   AF-A0A5E7E725-F1
#
_cell.length_a   1.000
_cell.length_b   1.000
_cell.length_c   1.000
_cell.angle_alpha   90.00
_cell.angle_beta   90.00
_cell.angle_gamma   90.00
#
_symmetry.space_group_name_H-M   'P 1'
#
loop_
_entity.id
_entity.type
_entity.pdbx_description
1 polymer ?
#
loop_
_entity_poly.entity_id
_entity_poly.type
_entity_poly.pdbx_seq_one_letter_code
_entity_poly.pdbx_strand_id
1 'polypeptide(L)'
;MIHITLSDGSLREYDQPLSVYEFAASIGPGLAKAAVAGRVDGVLVDCEFMIEADARVSIVTPREPDGLEILRRSCALMLAMAVKQLYPKAQLQTGSALGDGFYYEFSLERPLNLVDLAGIEARMKTLAATNHSIRRREPSLRSRYMEKLTPYVLGGFECVSTGPHAPATRVLQAFALDHISGTAPQRIYGTCWSCQEELENWRAPPHVMVVSMDDRQSDYAQWVTEALRRSGIRARADLRNEKVRHKIREHSQQVPYLVVIGEKEKAGGFVSVRSRTGENFGRMAIEAMCDLLRLTGIAGV
;
A
#
# COMPACT_ATOMS: atom_id res chain seq x y z
N MET A 1 36.42 -1.16 9.90
CA MET A 1 36.20 -0.37 8.68
C MET A 1 35.24 -1.14 7.79
N ILE A 2 34.15 -0.50 7.41
CA ILE A 2 33.06 -1.04 6.60
C ILE A 2 32.99 -0.21 5.31
N HIS A 3 32.90 -0.88 4.17
CA HIS A 3 32.77 -0.28 2.86
C HIS A 3 31.34 -0.37 2.37
N ILE A 4 30.69 0.78 2.18
CA ILE A 4 29.33 0.86 1.66
C ILE A 4 29.37 1.33 0.21
N THR A 5 28.83 0.50 -0.69
CA THR A 5 28.67 0.84 -2.12
C THR A 5 27.28 1.43 -2.36
N LEU A 6 27.20 2.63 -2.93
CA LEU A 6 25.95 3.29 -3.28
C LEU A 6 25.42 2.81 -4.64
N SER A 7 24.18 3.20 -4.98
CA SER A 7 23.55 2.86 -6.26
C SER A 7 24.25 3.46 -7.49
N ASP A 8 24.98 4.56 -7.32
CA ASP A 8 25.81 5.19 -8.36
C ASP A 8 27.20 4.55 -8.49
N GLY A 9 27.50 3.53 -7.68
CA GLY A 9 28.80 2.86 -7.64
C GLY A 9 29.85 3.57 -6.79
N SER A 10 29.52 4.72 -6.19
CA SER A 10 30.42 5.40 -5.25
C SER A 10 30.62 4.56 -3.98
N LEU A 11 31.82 4.63 -3.42
CA LEU A 11 32.20 3.93 -2.20
C LEU A 11 32.32 4.92 -1.05
N ARG A 12 31.82 4.54 0.13
CA ARG A 12 32.01 5.27 1.38
C ARG A 12 32.55 4.34 2.46
N GLU A 13 33.47 4.87 3.25
CA GLU A 13 34.13 4.15 4.33
C GLU A 13 33.64 4.64 5.69
N TYR A 14 33.40 3.69 6.60
CA TYR A 14 32.96 3.97 7.96
C TYR A 14 33.74 3.11 8.95
N ASP A 15 34.19 3.71 10.06
CA ASP A 15 35.02 2.99 11.04
C ASP A 15 34.23 2.09 11.99
N GLN A 16 32.90 2.25 12.06
CA GLN A 16 32.00 1.52 12.94
C GLN A 16 30.68 1.16 12.24
N PRO A 17 29.97 0.11 12.70
CA PRO A 17 28.61 -0.16 12.26
C PRO A 17 27.71 1.06 12.43
N LEU A 18 26.78 1.23 11.50
CA LEU A 18 25.81 2.32 11.51
C LEU A 18 24.46 1.84 10.98
N SER A 19 23.41 2.47 11.44
CA SER A 19 22.06 2.21 10.95
C SER A 19 21.86 2.76 9.54
N VAL A 20 20.87 2.25 8.82
CA VAL A 20 20.40 2.82 7.55
C VAL A 20 20.07 4.31 7.68
N TYR A 21 19.47 4.73 8.80
CA TYR A 21 19.17 6.13 9.05
C TYR A 21 20.43 6.99 9.20
N GLU A 22 21.41 6.54 9.98
CA GLU A 22 22.70 7.24 10.14
C GLU A 22 23.47 7.30 8.82
N PHE A 23 23.43 6.22 8.04
CA PHE A 23 23.98 6.21 6.69
C PHE A 23 23.32 7.27 5.80
N ALA A 24 21.98 7.33 5.77
CA ALA A 24 21.25 8.37 5.05
C ALA A 24 21.62 9.79 5.52
N ALA A 25 21.80 9.99 6.83
CA ALA A 25 22.18 11.27 7.42
C ALA A 25 23.59 11.70 7.03
N SER A 26 24.52 10.74 6.89
CA SER A 26 25.88 10.99 6.39
C SER A 26 25.93 11.38 4.92
N ILE A 27 24.92 11.01 4.12
CA ILE A 27 24.76 11.47 2.73
C ILE A 27 24.17 12.89 2.73
N GLY A 28 23.12 13.11 3.52
CA GLY A 28 22.58 14.44 3.75
C GLY A 28 21.33 14.45 4.63
N PRO A 29 21.10 15.52 5.40
CA PRO A 29 19.98 15.60 6.34
C PRO A 29 18.61 15.52 5.65
N GLY A 30 18.51 16.03 4.41
CA GLY A 30 17.29 15.93 3.61
C GLY A 30 16.94 14.48 3.25
N LEU A 31 17.94 13.66 2.90
CA LEU A 31 17.74 12.27 2.55
C LEU A 31 17.34 11.45 3.79
N ALA A 32 18.00 11.65 4.93
CA ALA A 32 17.60 11.02 6.19
C ALA A 32 16.16 11.34 6.59
N LYS A 33 15.73 12.61 6.42
CA LYS A 33 14.36 13.02 6.72
C LYS A 33 13.32 12.37 5.78
N ALA A 34 13.71 12.08 4.54
CA ALA A 34 12.85 11.47 3.53
C ALA A 34 12.89 9.93 3.53
N ALA A 35 13.86 9.31 4.21
CA ALA A 35 14.01 7.86 4.26
C ALA A 35 12.83 7.18 4.96
N VAL A 36 12.27 6.15 4.31
CA VAL A 36 11.28 5.25 4.92
C VAL A 36 11.82 3.85 5.20
N ALA A 37 12.86 3.46 4.48
CA ALA A 37 13.58 2.20 4.65
C ALA A 37 14.95 2.28 3.97
N GLY A 38 15.72 1.21 4.10
CA GLY A 38 16.92 0.96 3.30
C GLY A 38 16.76 -0.28 2.44
N ARG A 39 17.62 -0.39 1.43
CA ARG A 39 17.86 -1.63 0.71
C ARG A 39 19.32 -1.99 0.89
N VAL A 40 19.59 -3.12 1.54
CA VAL A 40 20.93 -3.65 1.81
C VAL A 40 21.06 -4.96 1.03
N ASP A 41 21.99 -5.00 0.08
CA ASP A 41 22.22 -6.15 -0.82
C ASP A 41 20.94 -6.65 -1.50
N GLY A 42 20.09 -5.71 -1.91
CA GLY A 42 18.82 -5.99 -2.57
C GLY A 42 17.63 -6.22 -1.63
N VAL A 43 17.86 -6.42 -0.32
CA VAL A 43 16.82 -6.71 0.66
C VAL A 43 16.32 -5.43 1.34
N LEU A 44 15.00 -5.25 1.39
CA LEU A 44 14.37 -4.13 2.10
C LEU A 44 14.47 -4.32 3.62
N VAL A 45 14.92 -3.28 4.32
CA VAL A 45 15.15 -3.26 5.77
C VAL A 45 14.66 -1.96 6.41
N ASP A 46 14.32 -2.00 7.69
CA ASP A 46 13.90 -0.81 8.45
C ASP A 46 15.04 0.22 8.56
N CYS A 47 14.70 1.49 8.78
CA CYS A 47 15.71 2.55 8.97
C CYS A 47 16.64 2.31 10.18
N GLU A 48 16.20 1.54 11.18
CA GLU A 48 16.99 1.16 12.36
C GLU A 48 17.90 -0.06 12.12
N PHE A 49 17.84 -0.68 10.93
CA PHE A 49 18.68 -1.83 10.60
C PHE A 49 20.16 -1.44 10.61
N MET A 50 20.97 -2.22 11.34
CA MET A 50 22.41 -2.01 11.47
C MET A 50 23.17 -2.64 10.30
N ILE A 51 24.02 -1.84 9.66
CA ILE A 51 24.96 -2.27 8.63
C ILE A 51 26.28 -2.58 9.34
N GLU A 52 26.60 -3.87 9.48
CA GLU A 52 27.75 -4.35 10.27
C GLU A 52 28.94 -4.82 9.39
N ALA A 53 28.71 -4.97 8.09
CA ALA A 53 29.69 -5.46 7.13
C ALA A 53 29.54 -4.72 5.80
N ASP A 54 30.51 -4.93 4.91
CA ASP A 54 30.51 -4.36 3.56
C ASP A 54 29.23 -4.75 2.83
N ALA A 55 28.56 -3.75 2.23
CA ALA A 55 27.26 -3.95 1.62
C ALA A 55 26.97 -2.93 0.52
N ARG A 56 26.07 -3.29 -0.40
CA ARG A 56 25.46 -2.33 -1.32
C ARG A 56 24.21 -1.74 -0.68
N VAL A 57 24.17 -0.42 -0.51
CA VAL A 57 23.09 0.26 0.20
C VAL A 57 22.47 1.35 -0.67
N SER A 58 21.14 1.33 -0.75
CA SER A 58 20.36 2.45 -1.29
C SER A 58 19.27 2.85 -0.30
N ILE A 59 19.02 4.15 -0.17
CA ILE A 59 17.93 4.67 0.67
C ILE A 59 16.62 4.64 -0.11
N VAL A 60 15.57 4.09 0.52
CA VAL A 60 14.24 4.03 -0.06
C VAL A 60 13.41 5.21 0.44
N THR A 61 12.82 5.96 -0.48
CA THR A 61 11.99 7.12 -0.20
C THR A 61 10.54 6.89 -0.63
N PRO A 62 9.56 7.66 -0.12
CA PRO A 62 8.15 7.61 -0.54
C PRO A 62 7.89 7.81 -2.04
N ARG A 63 8.88 8.29 -2.80
CA ARG A 63 8.75 8.53 -4.25
C ARG A 63 8.93 7.26 -5.08
N GLU A 64 9.43 6.20 -4.46
CA GLU A 64 9.66 4.91 -5.11
C GLU A 64 8.49 3.96 -4.85
N PRO A 65 8.22 3.00 -5.76
CA PRO A 65 7.15 2.00 -5.57
C PRO A 65 7.24 1.26 -4.23
N ASP A 66 8.43 0.77 -3.88
CA ASP A 66 8.66 0.07 -2.61
C ASP A 66 8.41 1.00 -1.40
N GLY A 67 8.77 2.28 -1.53
CA GLY A 67 8.52 3.29 -0.51
C GLY A 67 7.02 3.56 -0.30
N LEU A 68 6.25 3.66 -1.37
CA LEU A 68 4.78 3.78 -1.30
C LEU A 68 4.15 2.54 -0.66
N GLU A 69 4.62 1.34 -0.99
CA GLU A 69 4.13 0.12 -0.36
C GLU A 69 4.42 0.10 1.15
N ILE A 70 5.61 0.54 1.57
CA ILE A 70 5.98 0.68 2.98
C ILE A 70 5.06 1.69 3.70
N LEU A 71 4.74 2.83 3.07
CA LEU A 71 3.77 3.79 3.64
C LEU A 71 2.40 3.15 3.84
N ARG A 72 1.88 2.45 2.83
CA ARG A 72 0.59 1.74 2.89
C ARG A 72 0.58 0.70 4.00
N ARG A 73 1.64 -0.08 4.12
CA ARG A 73 1.80 -1.08 5.19
C ARG A 73 1.82 -0.44 6.58
N SER A 74 2.52 0.68 6.73
CA SER A 74 2.52 1.46 7.98
C SER A 74 1.17 2.11 8.30
N CYS A 75 0.42 2.56 7.29
CA CYS A 75 -0.94 3.03 7.48
C CYS A 75 -1.88 1.93 7.99
N ALA A 76 -1.71 0.68 7.56
CA ALA A 76 -2.46 -0.45 8.10
C ALA A 76 -2.21 -0.62 9.62
N LEU A 77 -0.96 -0.48 10.07
CA LEU A 77 -0.64 -0.52 11.51
C LEU A 77 -1.28 0.63 12.28
N MET A 78 -1.23 1.84 11.72
CA MET A 78 -1.85 3.01 12.33
C MET A 78 -3.37 2.86 12.40
N LEU A 79 -4.00 2.26 11.40
CA LEU A 79 -5.42 1.90 11.41
C LEU A 79 -5.73 0.90 12.53
N ALA A 80 -4.92 -0.16 12.68
CA ALA A 80 -5.08 -1.12 13.78
C ALA A 80 -4.98 -0.46 15.16
N MET A 81 -4.01 0.44 15.34
CA MET A 81 -3.86 1.23 16.57
C MET A 81 -5.08 2.12 16.83
N ALA A 82 -5.56 2.83 15.80
CA ALA A 82 -6.74 3.69 15.91
C ALA A 82 -7.99 2.90 16.31
N VAL A 83 -8.25 1.77 15.64
CA VAL A 83 -9.38 0.89 15.97
C VAL A 83 -9.24 0.34 17.37
N LYS A 84 -8.05 -0.09 17.81
CA LYS A 84 -7.86 -0.58 19.18
C LYS A 84 -8.05 0.48 20.26
N GLN A 85 -7.73 1.73 19.98
CA GLN A 85 -7.98 2.83 20.92
C GLN A 85 -9.47 3.18 21.03
N LEU A 86 -10.20 3.14 19.91
CA LEU A 86 -11.64 3.44 19.88
C LEU A 86 -12.51 2.25 20.33
N TYR A 87 -12.07 1.03 20.01
CA TYR A 87 -12.77 -0.22 20.27
C TYR A 87 -11.82 -1.24 20.93
N PRO A 88 -11.55 -1.13 22.24
CA PRO A 88 -10.53 -1.93 22.93
C PRO A 88 -10.72 -3.45 22.79
N LYS A 89 -11.98 -3.89 22.70
CA LYS A 89 -12.36 -5.30 22.54
C LYS A 89 -12.20 -5.85 21.11
N ALA A 90 -11.97 -5.01 20.09
CA ALA A 90 -11.84 -5.46 18.71
C ALA A 90 -10.67 -6.44 18.56
N GLN A 91 -10.85 -7.57 17.90
CA GLN A 91 -9.76 -8.52 17.65
C GLN A 91 -9.10 -8.21 16.31
N LEU A 92 -7.77 -8.10 16.30
CA LEU A 92 -6.97 -7.85 15.11
C LEU A 92 -6.66 -9.17 14.42
N GLN A 93 -6.82 -9.25 13.10
CA GLN A 93 -6.46 -10.45 12.34
C GLN A 93 -5.26 -10.18 11.43
N THR A 94 -5.47 -9.61 10.25
CA THR A 94 -4.40 -9.32 9.29
C THR A 94 -4.53 -7.92 8.71
N GLY A 95 -3.39 -7.31 8.39
CA GLY A 95 -3.32 -6.05 7.69
C GLY A 95 -2.21 -6.07 6.67
N SER A 96 -2.45 -5.46 5.52
CA SER A 96 -1.48 -5.43 4.42
C SER A 96 -1.68 -4.21 3.54
N ALA A 97 -0.62 -3.82 2.84
CA ALA A 97 -0.77 -3.02 1.63
C ALA A 97 -1.57 -3.82 0.58
N LEU A 98 -2.37 -3.11 -0.21
CA LEU A 98 -3.18 -3.67 -1.28
C LEU A 98 -3.43 -2.61 -2.35
N GLY A 99 -2.86 -2.82 -3.54
CA GLY A 99 -2.93 -1.86 -4.64
C GLY A 99 -2.51 -0.45 -4.23
N ASP A 100 -3.37 0.54 -4.49
CA ASP A 100 -3.15 1.96 -4.15
C ASP A 100 -3.33 2.29 -2.66
N GLY A 101 -3.47 1.27 -1.82
CA GLY A 101 -3.89 1.46 -0.45
C GLY A 101 -3.52 0.31 0.46
N PHE A 102 -4.35 0.11 1.46
CA PHE A 102 -4.16 -0.86 2.51
C PHE A 102 -5.53 -1.33 3.02
N TYR A 103 -5.52 -2.45 3.72
CA TYR A 103 -6.67 -2.88 4.50
C TYR A 103 -6.23 -3.45 5.83
N TYR A 104 -7.18 -3.55 6.75
CA TYR A 104 -7.01 -4.32 7.98
C TYR A 104 -8.31 -5.04 8.36
N GLU A 105 -8.18 -6.28 8.81
CA GLU A 105 -9.26 -7.16 9.24
C GLU A 105 -9.47 -7.13 10.75
N PHE A 106 -10.74 -6.98 11.14
CA PHE A 106 -11.18 -6.87 12.51
C PHE A 106 -12.38 -7.76 12.80
N SER A 107 -12.42 -8.37 14.00
CA SER A 107 -13.66 -8.86 14.58
C SER A 107 -14.14 -7.89 15.66
N LEU A 108 -15.37 -7.39 15.52
CA LEU A 108 -16.00 -6.47 16.48
C LEU A 108 -17.35 -7.04 16.95
N GLU A 109 -17.83 -6.58 18.11
CA GLU A 109 -19.12 -6.98 18.68
C GLU A 109 -20.31 -6.53 17.80
N ARG A 110 -20.14 -5.45 17.02
CA ARG A 110 -21.14 -4.93 16.08
C ARG A 110 -20.53 -4.56 14.73
N PRO A 111 -21.33 -4.55 13.65
CA PRO A 111 -20.88 -3.98 12.38
C PRO A 111 -20.56 -2.49 12.51
N LEU A 112 -19.50 -2.07 11.82
CA LEU A 112 -19.11 -0.67 11.65
C LEU A 112 -19.97 -0.01 10.57
N ASN A 113 -20.18 1.30 10.69
CA ASN A 113 -20.87 2.10 9.70
C ASN A 113 -20.01 3.29 9.24
N LEU A 114 -20.55 4.14 8.36
CA LEU A 114 -19.83 5.30 7.82
C LEU A 114 -19.46 6.35 8.88
N VAL A 115 -20.25 6.49 9.95
CA VAL A 115 -19.93 7.39 11.06
C VAL A 115 -18.74 6.86 11.86
N ASP A 116 -18.73 5.55 12.12
CA ASP A 116 -17.57 4.89 12.74
C ASP A 116 -16.32 5.06 11.88
N LEU A 117 -16.43 4.88 10.55
CA LEU A 117 -15.32 5.04 9.62
C LEU A 117 -14.70 6.44 9.67
N ALA A 118 -15.55 7.48 9.66
CA ALA A 118 -15.11 8.87 9.78
C ALA A 118 -14.42 9.14 11.13
N GLY A 119 -14.93 8.55 12.23
CA GLY A 119 -14.32 8.64 13.55
C GLY A 119 -12.94 7.95 13.61
N ILE A 120 -12.80 6.79 12.98
CA ILE A 120 -11.53 6.06 12.87
C ILE A 120 -10.53 6.87 12.04
N GLU A 121 -10.92 7.42 10.89
CA GLU A 121 -10.05 8.26 10.08
C GLU A 121 -9.58 9.51 10.85
N ALA A 122 -10.49 10.18 11.55
CA ALA A 122 -10.14 11.33 12.39
C ALA A 122 -9.11 10.95 13.47
N ARG A 123 -9.28 9.78 14.09
CA ARG A 123 -8.30 9.27 15.07
C ARG A 123 -6.95 8.97 14.42
N MET A 124 -6.93 8.36 13.24
CA MET A 124 -5.69 8.13 12.48
C MET A 124 -4.97 9.45 12.18
N LYS A 125 -5.68 10.52 11.82
CA LYS A 125 -5.08 11.86 11.59
C LYS A 125 -4.41 12.40 12.86
N THR A 126 -5.03 12.22 14.03
CA THR A 126 -4.39 12.57 15.31
C THR A 126 -3.13 11.74 15.57
N LEU A 127 -3.16 10.43 15.28
CA LEU A 127 -1.99 9.56 15.47
C LEU A 127 -0.84 9.91 14.53
N ALA A 128 -1.13 10.27 13.28
CA ALA A 128 -0.14 10.79 12.34
C ALA A 128 0.56 12.04 12.89
N ALA A 129 -0.20 13.00 13.42
CA ALA A 129 0.34 14.23 14.01
C ALA A 129 1.14 14.00 15.30
N THR A 130 0.88 12.91 16.03
CA THR A 130 1.54 12.60 17.31
C THR A 130 2.99 12.10 17.14
N ASN A 131 3.38 11.73 15.91
CA ASN A 131 4.75 11.29 15.59
C ASN A 131 5.27 10.13 16.46
N HIS A 132 4.47 9.08 16.62
CA HIS A 132 4.93 7.86 17.28
C HIS A 132 6.00 7.17 16.43
N SER A 133 7.10 6.75 17.05
CA SER A 133 8.09 5.87 16.41
C SER A 133 7.49 4.51 16.10
N ILE A 134 7.78 3.96 14.92
CA ILE A 134 7.46 2.58 14.54
C ILE A 134 8.75 1.79 14.64
N ARG A 135 8.84 0.87 15.61
CA ARG A 135 10.07 0.10 15.85
C ARG A 135 9.85 -1.38 15.76
N ARG A 136 10.75 -2.05 15.05
CA ARG A 136 10.83 -3.51 15.05
C ARG A 136 11.32 -3.99 16.41
N ARG A 137 10.72 -5.06 16.92
CA ARG A 137 11.22 -5.80 18.09
C ARG A 137 11.77 -7.14 17.64
N GLU A 138 12.73 -7.65 18.40
CA GLU A 138 13.24 -9.00 18.17
C GLU A 138 12.11 -10.03 18.35
N PRO A 139 11.99 -10.99 17.43
CA PRO A 139 11.16 -12.18 17.61
C PRO A 139 11.40 -12.85 18.96
N SER A 140 10.33 -13.10 19.72
CA SER A 140 10.41 -14.10 20.79
C SER A 140 10.69 -15.50 20.20
N LEU A 141 11.21 -16.44 20.99
CA LEU A 141 11.51 -17.81 20.54
C LEU A 141 10.34 -18.52 19.82
N ARG A 142 9.08 -18.14 20.12
CA ARG A 142 7.87 -18.63 19.44
C ARG A 142 7.64 -18.04 18.03
N SER A 143 8.12 -16.83 17.76
CA SER A 143 7.93 -16.13 16.48
C SER A 143 8.90 -16.58 15.40
N ARG A 144 10.00 -17.28 15.74
CA ARG A 144 10.94 -17.87 14.76
C ARG A 144 10.30 -18.90 13.83
N TYR A 145 9.18 -19.51 14.21
CA TYR A 145 8.45 -20.49 13.40
C TYR A 145 7.52 -19.86 12.34
N MET A 146 7.32 -18.54 12.37
CA MET A 146 6.60 -17.80 11.33
C MET A 146 7.59 -16.88 10.62
N GLU A 147 8.34 -17.41 9.64
CA GLU A 147 9.58 -16.82 9.07
C GLU A 147 9.49 -15.37 8.55
N LYS A 148 8.30 -14.78 8.39
CA LYS A 148 8.12 -13.42 7.84
C LYS A 148 7.42 -12.43 8.76
N LEU A 149 6.94 -12.86 9.92
CA LEU A 149 6.15 -12.02 10.82
C LEU A 149 7.00 -11.58 12.01
N THR A 150 7.14 -10.26 12.17
CA THR A 150 7.94 -9.65 13.24
C THR A 150 7.07 -8.73 14.10
N PRO A 151 7.27 -8.69 15.42
CA PRO A 151 6.57 -7.74 16.26
C PRO A 151 7.06 -6.31 16.00
N TYR A 152 6.12 -5.38 15.89
CA TYR A 152 6.36 -3.94 15.79
C TYR A 152 5.64 -3.21 16.92
N VAL A 153 6.29 -2.17 17.42
CA VAL A 153 5.75 -1.29 18.46
C VAL A 153 5.55 0.10 17.88
N LEU A 154 4.32 0.61 18.03
CA LEU A 154 3.88 1.93 17.62
C LEU A 154 3.43 2.71 18.88
N GLY A 155 4.34 3.49 19.46
CA GLY A 155 4.12 4.08 20.78
C GLY A 155 3.97 2.99 21.86
N GLY A 156 2.78 2.87 22.46
CA GLY A 156 2.44 1.82 23.43
C GLY A 156 1.65 0.64 22.83
N PHE A 157 1.43 0.63 21.52
CA PHE A 157 0.67 -0.42 20.82
C PHE A 157 1.62 -1.40 20.15
N GLU A 158 1.35 -2.71 20.30
CA GLU A 158 2.13 -3.78 19.67
C GLU A 158 1.28 -4.56 18.67
N CYS A 159 1.88 -4.90 17.53
CA CYS A 159 1.25 -5.67 16.47
C CYS A 159 2.29 -6.52 15.75
N VAL A 160 1.84 -7.52 15.01
CA VAL A 160 2.70 -8.38 14.20
C VAL A 160 2.47 -8.05 12.74
N SER A 161 3.55 -7.84 11.99
CA SER A 161 3.50 -7.42 10.59
C SER A 161 4.69 -7.94 9.79
N THR A 162 4.56 -7.88 8.47
CA THR A 162 5.70 -8.01 7.56
C THR A 162 6.42 -6.68 7.52
N GLY A 163 7.74 -6.67 7.75
CA GLY A 163 8.56 -5.47 7.61
C GLY A 163 8.93 -5.16 6.16
N PRO A 164 9.59 -4.02 5.90
CA PRO A 164 9.87 -2.94 6.85
C PRO A 164 8.69 -1.96 6.99
N HIS A 165 8.80 -1.02 7.92
CA HIS A 165 7.83 0.06 8.14
C HIS A 165 8.48 1.44 8.12
N ALA A 166 7.71 2.47 7.74
CA ALA A 166 8.11 3.86 7.89
C ALA A 166 8.54 4.16 9.35
N PRO A 167 9.55 5.01 9.58
CA PRO A 167 10.18 5.16 10.91
C PRO A 167 9.26 5.82 11.96
N ALA A 168 8.26 6.60 11.52
CA ALA A 168 7.33 7.24 12.43
C ALA A 168 5.98 7.58 11.77
N THR A 169 4.94 7.76 12.59
CA THR A 169 3.59 8.09 12.09
C THR A 169 3.51 9.45 11.40
N ARG A 170 4.42 10.40 11.69
CA ARG A 170 4.42 11.71 11.03
C ARG A 170 4.66 11.65 9.53
N VAL A 171 5.19 10.54 9.02
CA VAL A 171 5.43 10.31 7.59
C VAL A 171 4.10 9.99 6.88
N LEU A 172 3.11 9.46 7.61
CA LEU A 172 1.83 9.01 7.10
C LEU A 172 0.82 10.17 7.07
N GLN A 173 0.98 11.11 6.13
CA GLN A 173 0.14 12.32 6.10
C GLN A 173 -0.99 12.28 5.07
N ALA A 174 -0.77 11.65 3.93
CA ALA A 174 -1.72 11.61 2.82
C ALA A 174 -2.40 10.25 2.75
N PHE A 175 -3.48 10.09 3.52
CA PHE A 175 -4.30 8.88 3.52
C PHE A 175 -5.79 9.22 3.67
N ALA A 176 -6.64 8.26 3.31
CA ALA A 176 -8.09 8.32 3.53
C ALA A 176 -8.65 6.91 3.69
N LEU A 177 -9.69 6.75 4.49
CA LEU A 177 -10.49 5.53 4.55
C LEU A 177 -11.66 5.64 3.58
N ASP A 178 -11.94 4.57 2.86
CA ASP A 178 -12.89 4.59 1.74
C ASP A 178 -14.06 3.63 1.93
N HIS A 179 -13.81 2.43 2.46
CA HIS A 179 -14.81 1.37 2.45
C HIS A 179 -14.70 0.43 3.65
N ILE A 180 -15.83 -0.16 4.02
CA ILE A 180 -15.92 -1.28 4.97
C ILE A 180 -16.59 -2.45 4.24
N SER A 181 -15.95 -3.62 4.23
CA SER A 181 -16.55 -4.85 3.69
C SER A 181 -16.64 -5.96 4.72
N GLY A 182 -17.57 -6.89 4.52
CA GLY A 182 -17.73 -8.06 5.38
C GLY A 182 -18.54 -7.77 6.65
N THR A 183 -18.85 -8.83 7.40
CA THR A 183 -19.67 -8.75 8.63
C THR A 183 -18.92 -9.29 9.84
N ALA A 184 -18.19 -10.40 9.69
CA ALA A 184 -17.26 -10.94 10.68
C ALA A 184 -16.32 -11.98 10.03
N PRO A 185 -15.02 -11.70 9.83
CA PRO A 185 -14.35 -10.42 10.09
C PRO A 185 -14.82 -9.31 9.13
N GLN A 186 -14.68 -8.07 9.58
CA GLN A 186 -14.86 -6.85 8.77
C GLN A 186 -13.49 -6.36 8.29
N ARG A 187 -13.40 -5.92 7.04
CA ARG A 187 -12.23 -5.24 6.47
C ARG A 187 -12.52 -3.76 6.36
N ILE A 188 -11.63 -2.94 6.90
CA ILE A 188 -11.58 -1.50 6.60
C ILE A 188 -10.51 -1.30 5.54
N TYR A 189 -10.85 -0.62 4.45
CA TYR A 189 -9.93 -0.24 3.39
C TYR A 189 -9.59 1.25 3.51
N GLY A 190 -8.42 1.59 3.00
CA GLY A 190 -8.01 2.97 2.82
C GLY A 190 -6.93 3.08 1.76
N THR A 191 -6.64 4.31 1.35
CA THR A 191 -5.56 4.65 0.42
C THR A 191 -4.46 5.44 1.12
N CYS A 192 -3.22 5.32 0.64
CA CYS A 192 -2.09 6.11 1.12
C CYS A 192 -1.14 6.47 -0.02
N TRP A 193 -0.71 7.73 -0.03
CA TRP A 193 0.16 8.36 -1.03
C TRP A 193 1.33 9.09 -0.37
N SER A 194 2.33 9.47 -1.16
CA SER A 194 3.53 10.12 -0.63
C SER A 194 3.26 11.56 -0.17
N CYS A 195 2.29 12.23 -0.79
CA CYS A 195 1.89 13.59 -0.47
C CYS A 195 0.40 13.84 -0.77
N GLN A 196 -0.11 14.97 -0.27
CA GLN A 196 -1.52 15.35 -0.39
C GLN A 196 -1.94 15.59 -1.85
N GLU A 197 -1.05 16.15 -2.67
CA GLU A 197 -1.27 16.36 -4.10
C GLU A 197 -1.49 15.04 -4.86
N GLU A 198 -0.69 14.01 -4.58
CA GLU A 198 -0.88 12.68 -5.17
C GLU A 198 -2.21 12.05 -4.76
N LEU A 199 -2.62 12.21 -3.49
CA LEU A 199 -3.92 11.74 -3.03
C LEU A 199 -5.08 12.46 -3.74
N GLU A 200 -4.95 13.77 -3.97
CA GLU A 200 -5.95 14.57 -4.69
C GLU A 200 -6.03 14.19 -6.16
N ASN A 201 -4.88 14.01 -6.81
CA ASN A 201 -4.78 13.50 -8.18
C ASN A 201 -5.39 12.10 -8.30
N TRP A 202 -5.13 11.22 -7.34
CA TRP A 202 -5.72 9.89 -7.31
C TRP A 202 -7.25 9.95 -7.15
N ARG A 203 -7.79 10.89 -6.38
CA ARG A 203 -9.24 11.05 -6.17
C ARG A 203 -10.00 11.49 -7.42
N ALA A 204 -9.32 12.04 -8.42
CA ALA A 204 -9.94 12.37 -9.70
C ALA A 204 -10.67 11.14 -10.29
N PRO A 205 -11.84 11.32 -10.93
CA PRO A 205 -12.60 10.21 -11.49
C PRO A 205 -11.76 9.38 -12.48
N PRO A 206 -11.65 8.06 -12.30
CA PRO A 206 -10.94 7.22 -13.24
C PRO A 206 -11.76 7.07 -14.52
N HIS A 207 -11.07 6.87 -15.64
CA HIS A 207 -11.66 6.46 -16.90
C HIS A 207 -11.95 4.96 -16.92
N VAL A 208 -11.13 4.18 -16.22
CA VAL A 208 -11.22 2.72 -16.13
C VAL A 208 -11.19 2.26 -14.69
N MET A 209 -12.15 1.40 -14.33
CA MET A 209 -12.12 0.65 -13.08
C MET A 209 -11.76 -0.81 -13.34
N VAL A 210 -10.64 -1.27 -12.80
CA VAL A 210 -10.20 -2.66 -12.85
C VAL A 210 -10.73 -3.38 -11.62
N VAL A 211 -11.58 -4.37 -11.80
CA VAL A 211 -12.28 -5.08 -10.71
C VAL A 211 -11.76 -6.52 -10.66
N SER A 212 -11.13 -6.90 -9.55
CA SER A 212 -10.76 -8.29 -9.29
C SER A 212 -12.00 -9.12 -8.91
N MET A 213 -12.00 -10.42 -9.19
CA MET A 213 -13.06 -11.31 -8.70
C MET A 213 -12.83 -11.72 -7.24
N ASP A 214 -11.57 -11.96 -6.88
CA ASP A 214 -11.12 -12.33 -5.53
C ASP A 214 -9.66 -11.90 -5.28
N ASP A 215 -9.19 -12.08 -4.04
CA ASP A 215 -7.85 -11.66 -3.59
C ASP A 215 -6.70 -12.30 -4.41
N ARG A 216 -6.90 -13.50 -5.01
CA ARG A 216 -5.86 -14.21 -5.77
C ARG A 216 -5.56 -13.54 -7.11
N GLN A 217 -6.43 -12.65 -7.59
CA GLN A 217 -6.20 -11.89 -8.81
C GLN A 217 -5.71 -10.46 -8.57
N SER A 218 -5.51 -10.05 -7.30
CA SER A 218 -5.13 -8.68 -6.95
C SER A 218 -3.84 -8.23 -7.64
N ASP A 219 -2.80 -9.08 -7.67
CA ASP A 219 -1.52 -8.73 -8.30
C ASP A 219 -1.66 -8.46 -9.80
N TYR A 220 -2.44 -9.31 -10.49
CA TYR A 220 -2.67 -9.16 -11.93
C TYR A 220 -3.57 -7.96 -12.22
N ALA A 221 -4.60 -7.71 -11.40
CA ALA A 221 -5.43 -6.51 -11.50
C ALA A 221 -4.64 -5.22 -11.26
N GLN A 222 -3.71 -5.23 -10.30
CA GLN A 222 -2.81 -4.09 -10.07
C GLN A 222 -1.86 -3.91 -11.25
N TRP A 223 -1.27 -4.98 -11.78
CA TRP A 223 -0.40 -4.92 -12.94
C TRP A 223 -1.11 -4.34 -14.18
N VAL A 224 -2.34 -4.78 -14.47
CA VAL A 224 -3.19 -4.21 -15.53
C VAL A 224 -3.43 -2.71 -15.28
N THR A 225 -3.73 -2.34 -14.04
CA THR A 225 -3.96 -0.93 -13.67
C THR A 225 -2.74 -0.07 -13.93
N GLU A 226 -1.54 -0.56 -13.59
CA GLU A 226 -0.29 0.16 -13.85
C GLU A 226 0.06 0.22 -15.34
N ALA A 227 -0.24 -0.84 -16.11
CA ALA A 227 -0.06 -0.82 -17.57
C ALA A 227 -0.92 0.25 -18.25
N LEU A 228 -2.16 0.41 -17.79
CA LEU A 228 -3.06 1.47 -18.26
C LEU A 228 -2.53 2.87 -17.88
N ARG A 229 -2.09 3.05 -16.62
CA ARG A 229 -1.52 4.32 -16.15
C ARG A 229 -0.29 4.75 -16.94
N ARG A 230 0.64 3.82 -17.21
CA ARG A 230 1.82 4.06 -18.06
C ARG A 230 1.46 4.46 -19.48
N SER A 231 0.29 4.07 -19.95
CA SER A 231 -0.25 4.45 -21.26
C SER A 231 -1.01 5.79 -21.25
N GLY A 232 -0.99 6.52 -20.13
CA GLY A 232 -1.66 7.82 -19.95
C GLY A 232 -3.14 7.71 -19.57
N ILE A 233 -3.64 6.51 -19.24
CA ILE A 233 -5.05 6.29 -18.90
C ILE A 233 -5.23 6.37 -17.39
N ARG A 234 -6.16 7.23 -16.93
CA ARG A 234 -6.58 7.26 -15.51
C ARG A 234 -7.32 5.98 -15.16
N ALA A 235 -6.61 5.01 -14.58
CA ALA A 235 -7.16 3.75 -14.12
C ALA A 235 -7.07 3.61 -12.60
N ARG A 236 -8.03 2.89 -11.99
CA ARG A 236 -8.02 2.50 -10.57
C ARG A 236 -8.41 1.03 -10.43
N ALA A 237 -7.85 0.35 -9.44
CA ALA A 237 -8.23 -1.01 -9.09
C ALA A 237 -9.20 -1.03 -7.91
N ASP A 238 -10.27 -1.83 -8.02
CA ASP A 238 -11.12 -2.23 -6.91
C ASP A 238 -10.80 -3.67 -6.51
N LEU A 239 -9.93 -3.76 -5.52
CA LEU A 239 -9.40 -5.01 -4.95
C LEU A 239 -10.17 -5.44 -3.70
N ARG A 240 -11.31 -4.82 -3.39
CA ARG A 240 -12.13 -5.18 -2.23
C ARG A 240 -12.58 -6.64 -2.35
N ASN A 241 -12.50 -7.39 -1.24
CA ASN A 241 -13.00 -8.75 -1.15
C ASN A 241 -14.52 -8.76 -1.01
N GLU A 242 -15.18 -8.47 -2.13
CA GLU A 242 -16.62 -8.41 -2.28
C GLU A 242 -17.07 -9.09 -3.58
N LYS A 243 -18.37 -9.42 -3.64
CA LYS A 243 -18.97 -10.00 -4.83
C LYS A 243 -18.77 -9.07 -6.04
N VAL A 244 -18.13 -9.57 -7.09
CA VAL A 244 -17.84 -8.82 -8.32
C VAL A 244 -19.06 -8.10 -8.91
N ARG A 245 -20.27 -8.68 -8.82
CA ARG A 245 -21.52 -8.04 -9.29
C ARG A 245 -21.84 -6.76 -8.52
N HIS A 246 -21.52 -6.70 -7.23
CA HIS A 246 -21.70 -5.50 -6.42
C HIS A 246 -20.77 -4.39 -6.92
N LYS A 247 -19.47 -4.70 -7.03
CA LYS A 247 -18.42 -3.81 -7.52
C LYS A 247 -18.75 -3.25 -8.91
N ILE A 248 -19.16 -4.13 -9.84
CA ILE A 248 -19.59 -3.73 -11.19
C ILE A 248 -20.76 -2.75 -11.14
N ARG A 249 -21.80 -3.05 -10.35
CA ARG A 249 -23.00 -2.19 -10.25
C ARG A 249 -22.65 -0.81 -9.70
N GLU A 250 -21.85 -0.75 -8.65
CA GLU A 250 -21.36 0.50 -8.04
C GLU A 250 -20.60 1.35 -9.07
N HIS A 251 -19.57 0.79 -9.70
CA HIS A 251 -18.69 1.54 -10.60
C HIS A 251 -19.32 1.87 -11.95
N SER A 252 -20.27 1.07 -12.44
CA SER A 252 -20.99 1.34 -13.69
C SER A 252 -21.79 2.66 -13.67
N GLN A 253 -22.03 3.23 -12.50
CA GLN A 253 -22.71 4.51 -12.37
C GLN A 253 -21.79 5.72 -12.62
N GLN A 254 -20.48 5.53 -12.47
CA GLN A 254 -19.51 6.63 -12.38
C GLN A 254 -18.36 6.52 -13.39
N VAL A 255 -17.96 5.31 -13.76
CA VAL A 255 -16.74 5.06 -14.52
C VAL A 255 -17.08 4.61 -15.94
N PRO A 256 -16.52 5.23 -16.99
CA PRO A 256 -16.83 4.91 -18.39
C PRO A 256 -16.63 3.44 -18.77
N TYR A 257 -15.54 2.82 -18.30
CA TYR A 257 -15.21 1.43 -18.60
C TYR A 257 -14.86 0.64 -17.34
N LEU A 258 -15.27 -0.63 -17.34
CA LEU A 258 -14.86 -1.58 -16.33
C LEU A 258 -14.07 -2.71 -16.98
N VAL A 259 -13.00 -3.11 -16.32
CA VAL A 259 -12.21 -4.29 -16.63
C VAL A 259 -12.44 -5.32 -15.55
N VAL A 260 -12.92 -6.50 -15.91
CA VAL A 260 -13.13 -7.58 -14.95
C VAL A 260 -11.97 -8.56 -15.05
N ILE A 261 -11.35 -8.85 -13.93
CA ILE A 261 -10.21 -9.76 -13.82
C ILE A 261 -10.62 -10.99 -13.01
N GLY A 262 -10.82 -12.11 -13.71
CA GLY A 262 -10.99 -13.43 -13.12
C GLY A 262 -9.77 -14.33 -13.34
N GLU A 263 -9.91 -15.60 -12.95
CA GLU A 263 -8.84 -16.58 -13.07
C GLU A 263 -8.42 -16.84 -14.53
N LYS A 264 -9.38 -16.80 -15.46
CA LYS A 264 -9.11 -17.01 -16.89
C LYS A 264 -8.30 -15.85 -17.47
N GLU A 265 -8.65 -14.61 -17.12
CA GLU A 265 -7.95 -13.40 -17.51
C GLU A 265 -6.50 -13.42 -16.98
N LYS A 266 -6.32 -13.75 -15.69
CA LYS A 266 -5.00 -13.89 -15.07
C LYS A 266 -4.16 -14.96 -15.76
N ALA A 267 -4.70 -16.16 -15.93
CA ALA A 267 -3.97 -17.28 -16.52
C ALA A 267 -3.65 -17.06 -18.01
N GLY A 268 -4.52 -16.35 -18.72
CA GLY A 268 -4.38 -16.11 -20.16
C GLY A 268 -3.69 -14.80 -20.55
N GLY A 269 -3.34 -13.94 -19.59
CA GLY A 269 -2.70 -12.65 -19.89
C GLY A 269 -3.59 -11.70 -20.70
N PHE A 270 -4.91 -11.75 -20.51
CA PHE A 270 -5.86 -10.86 -21.18
C PHE A 270 -6.81 -10.19 -20.17
N VAL A 271 -7.66 -9.29 -20.65
CA VAL A 271 -8.66 -8.57 -19.86
C VAL A 271 -10.06 -8.72 -20.45
N SER A 272 -11.09 -8.69 -19.61
CA SER A 272 -12.50 -8.66 -20.04
C SER A 272 -13.08 -7.25 -19.86
N VAL A 273 -13.44 -6.59 -20.97
CA VAL A 273 -13.78 -5.16 -21.00
C VAL A 273 -15.27 -4.93 -21.22
N ARG A 274 -15.86 -3.98 -20.49
CA ARG A 274 -17.25 -3.56 -20.64
C ARG A 274 -17.41 -2.04 -20.49
N SER A 275 -18.40 -1.44 -21.16
CA SER A 275 -18.78 -0.06 -20.87
C SER A 275 -19.67 0.02 -19.63
N ARG A 276 -19.81 1.24 -19.12
CA ARG A 276 -20.80 1.60 -18.09
C ARG A 276 -22.25 1.29 -18.47
N THR A 277 -22.57 1.22 -19.77
CA THR A 277 -23.94 0.94 -20.26
C THR A 277 -24.24 -0.56 -20.33
N GLY A 278 -23.26 -1.42 -20.02
CA GLY A 278 -23.39 -2.87 -20.08
C GLY A 278 -22.99 -3.50 -21.41
N GLU A 279 -22.59 -2.69 -22.40
CA GLU A 279 -21.97 -3.19 -23.62
C GLU A 279 -20.70 -3.97 -23.29
N ASN A 280 -20.58 -5.17 -23.86
CA ASN A 280 -19.47 -6.07 -23.63
C ASN A 280 -18.54 -6.04 -24.84
N PHE A 281 -17.33 -5.50 -24.66
CA PHE A 281 -16.29 -5.48 -25.69
C PHE A 281 -15.50 -6.78 -25.76
N GLY A 282 -15.82 -7.75 -24.90
CA GLY A 282 -15.22 -9.07 -24.91
C GLY A 282 -13.84 -9.10 -24.26
N ARG A 283 -13.05 -10.10 -24.68
CA ARG A 283 -11.70 -10.36 -24.19
C ARG A 283 -10.68 -9.76 -25.14
N MET A 284 -9.69 -9.07 -24.61
CA MET A 284 -8.63 -8.46 -25.42
C MET A 284 -7.30 -8.43 -24.66
N ALA A 285 -6.21 -8.33 -25.41
CA ALA A 285 -4.91 -7.97 -24.87
C ALA A 285 -4.93 -6.54 -24.33
N ILE A 286 -4.02 -6.22 -23.43
CA ILE A 286 -4.00 -4.93 -22.73
C ILE A 286 -3.59 -3.80 -23.69
N GLU A 287 -2.71 -4.10 -24.64
CA GLU A 287 -2.30 -3.20 -25.71
C GLU A 287 -3.51 -2.79 -26.56
N ALA A 288 -4.30 -3.78 -26.98
CA ALA A 288 -5.54 -3.54 -27.74
C ALA A 288 -6.56 -2.70 -26.95
N MET A 289 -6.63 -2.91 -25.63
CA MET A 289 -7.46 -2.07 -24.75
C MET A 289 -6.95 -0.62 -24.68
N CYS A 290 -5.64 -0.42 -24.59
CA CYS A 290 -5.04 0.92 -24.58
C CYS A 290 -5.37 1.67 -25.88
N ASP A 291 -5.29 0.98 -27.02
CA ASP A 291 -5.61 1.56 -28.33
C ASP A 291 -7.10 1.88 -28.46
N LEU A 292 -7.99 1.00 -27.98
CA LEU A 292 -9.43 1.27 -27.91
C LEU A 292 -9.71 2.57 -27.13
N LEU A 293 -9.09 2.74 -25.97
CA LEU A 293 -9.31 3.91 -25.11
C LEU A 293 -8.75 5.21 -25.72
N ARG A 294 -7.63 5.12 -26.44
CA ARG A 294 -7.09 6.26 -27.21
C ARG A 294 -8.04 6.70 -28.31
N LEU A 295 -8.56 5.76 -29.09
CA LEU A 295 -9.50 6.03 -30.19
C LEU A 295 -10.80 6.69 -29.71
N THR A 296 -11.25 6.36 -28.49
CA THR A 296 -12.44 6.98 -27.89
C THR A 296 -12.21 8.39 -27.31
N GLY A 297 -11.01 8.96 -27.48
CA GLY A 297 -10.67 10.31 -27.00
C GLY A 297 -10.41 10.41 -25.50
N ILE A 298 -10.24 9.28 -24.82
CA ILE A 298 -10.07 9.22 -23.36
C ILE A 298 -8.59 9.32 -22.94
N ALA A 299 -7.67 9.01 -23.85
CA ALA A 299 -6.25 9.24 -23.67
C ALA A 299 -5.87 10.57 -24.33
N GLY A 300 -6.14 11.69 -23.66
CA GLY A 300 -5.81 13.00 -24.19
C GLY A 300 -6.38 14.17 -23.42
N VAL A 301 -5.96 14.35 -22.15
CA VAL A 301 -5.67 15.64 -21.49
C VAL A 301 -4.62 15.36 -20.42
#